data_AF-A0A183TER6-F1
#
_entry.id   AF-A0A183TER6-F1
#
_cell.length_a   1.000
_cell.length_b   1.000
_cell.length_c   1.000
_cell.angle_alpha   90.00
_cell.angle_beta   90.00
_cell.angle_gamma   90.00
#
_symmetry.space_group_name_H-M   'P 1'
#
loop_
_entity.id
_entity.type
_entity.pdbx_description
1 polymer ?
#
loop_
_entity_poly.entity_id
_entity_poly.type
_entity_poly.pdbx_seq_one_letter_code
_entity_poly.pdbx_strand_id
1 'polypeptide(L)'
;MLPLFTSKKQAETFGSATLTIKPQKLALQTRGPARRCITALDVLGRACHRHQDWFDDSDAVINALLVETNQLHKAYVDRPSPANKTAFYRGHSLVQQRLREMQDAWMTRLASKSKEEEVKTSMDLFAAACDNFGLRINTGKTGLMHQPPPNTIYTSAHINFNGTKLKSVDTFMYLGSNLSCNTKVDDEIAHRMVKAGQNFGRMQNVVYNRHVL
;
A
#
# COMPACT_ATOMS: atom_id res chain seq x y z
N MET A 1 -58.77 51.59 -32.96
CA MET A 1 -59.80 50.54 -32.99
C MET A 1 -59.15 49.28 -33.54
N LEU A 2 -59.15 48.23 -32.72
CA LEU A 2 -58.77 46.83 -32.99
C LEU A 2 -57.28 46.45 -33.21
N PRO A 3 -56.91 45.19 -32.86
CA PRO A 3 -55.61 44.75 -32.34
C PRO A 3 -54.91 43.73 -33.28
N LEU A 4 -53.73 43.21 -32.91
CA LEU A 4 -53.41 41.78 -33.14
C LEU A 4 -52.22 41.26 -32.31
N PHE A 5 -52.39 40.00 -31.88
CA PHE A 5 -51.48 39.13 -31.14
C PHE A 5 -50.26 38.64 -31.96
N THR A 6 -49.18 38.26 -31.26
CA THR A 6 -48.49 36.93 -31.27
C THR A 6 -47.16 37.04 -30.47
N SER A 7 -47.04 36.51 -29.25
CA SER A 7 -46.73 35.13 -28.79
C SER A 7 -45.24 34.70 -28.83
N LYS A 8 -44.59 34.85 -27.66
CA LYS A 8 -43.71 33.93 -26.89
C LYS A 8 -42.68 33.00 -27.59
N LYS A 9 -41.46 33.00 -27.03
CA LYS A 9 -40.67 31.87 -26.41
C LYS A 9 -39.24 32.41 -26.13
N GLN A 10 -38.49 32.16 -25.05
CA GLN A 10 -38.51 31.34 -23.82
C GLN A 10 -37.27 31.83 -23.01
N ALA A 11 -37.26 32.24 -21.73
CA ALA A 11 -37.37 31.48 -20.45
C ALA A 11 -36.61 30.13 -20.49
N GLU A 12 -35.63 29.82 -19.63
CA GLU A 12 -35.70 29.85 -18.17
C GLU A 12 -34.32 29.99 -17.45
N THR A 13 -34.42 30.74 -16.36
CA THR A 13 -33.67 30.79 -15.09
C THR A 13 -33.17 29.47 -14.50
N PHE A 14 -32.08 29.53 -13.71
CA PHE A 14 -32.14 29.18 -12.28
C PHE A 14 -31.22 30.12 -11.48
N GLY A 15 -31.79 30.70 -10.42
CA GLY A 15 -31.26 31.86 -9.71
C GLY A 15 -29.94 31.62 -8.98
N SER A 16 -29.02 32.56 -9.16
CA SER A 16 -27.84 32.73 -8.32
C SER A 16 -28.27 33.23 -6.94
N ALA A 17 -28.42 32.33 -5.98
CA ALA A 17 -28.44 32.70 -4.56
C ALA A 17 -26.99 32.83 -4.08
N THR A 18 -26.51 34.07 -3.97
CA THR A 18 -25.19 34.37 -3.39
C THR A 18 -25.30 34.29 -1.87
N LEU A 19 -24.74 33.24 -1.26
CA LEU A 19 -24.70 33.09 0.20
C LEU A 19 -23.59 33.99 0.78
N THR A 20 -23.97 35.16 1.29
CA THR A 20 -23.03 36.05 1.99
C THR A 20 -22.90 35.61 3.44
N ILE A 21 -21.82 34.90 3.77
CA ILE A 21 -21.47 34.55 5.15
C ILE A 21 -20.83 35.78 5.80
N LYS A 22 -21.58 36.49 6.67
CA LYS A 22 -20.97 37.50 7.54
C LYS A 22 -20.17 36.79 8.64
N PRO A 23 -18.87 37.08 8.82
CA PRO A 23 -18.11 36.48 9.91
C PRO A 23 -18.67 37.00 11.23
N GLN A 24 -19.23 36.08 12.03
CA GLN A 24 -19.57 36.38 13.40
C GLN A 24 -18.26 36.54 14.16
N LYS A 25 -17.98 37.75 14.63
CA LYS A 25 -16.80 38.09 15.42
C LYS A 25 -16.91 37.39 16.79
N LEU A 26 -16.55 36.11 16.85
CA LEU A 26 -16.19 35.48 18.12
C LEU A 26 -14.83 36.04 18.52
N ALA A 27 -14.84 37.03 19.40
CA ALA A 27 -13.64 37.41 20.13
C ALA A 27 -13.24 36.22 21.01
N LEU A 28 -12.31 35.40 20.52
CA LEU A 28 -11.59 34.45 21.35
C LEU A 28 -10.73 35.24 22.33
N GLN A 29 -11.25 35.43 23.54
CA GLN A 29 -10.47 35.97 24.64
C GLN A 29 -9.53 34.86 25.13
N THR A 30 -8.29 34.86 24.65
CA THR A 30 -7.22 33.99 25.13
C THR A 30 -6.76 34.46 26.50
N ARG A 31 -7.52 34.12 27.55
CA ARG A 31 -7.06 34.18 28.95
C ARG A 31 -6.82 32.76 29.45
N GLY A 32 -5.62 32.27 29.20
CA GLY A 32 -5.09 30.99 29.68
C GLY A 32 -3.79 30.66 28.95
N PRO A 33 -2.81 30.00 29.58
CA PRO A 33 -1.56 29.65 28.90
C PRO A 33 -1.92 28.84 27.66
N ALA A 34 -1.35 29.22 26.52
CA ALA A 34 -1.58 28.58 25.23
C ALA A 34 -1.61 27.06 25.43
N ARG A 35 -2.78 26.44 25.25
CA ARG A 35 -2.89 24.98 25.29
C ARG A 35 -1.94 24.48 24.21
N ARG A 36 -0.83 23.91 24.63
CA ARG A 36 0.20 23.33 23.78
C ARG A 36 -0.54 22.40 22.82
N CYS A 37 -0.56 22.71 21.53
CA CYS A 37 -1.07 21.76 20.55
C CYS A 37 -0.23 20.49 20.74
N ILE A 38 -0.88 19.39 21.11
CA ILE A 38 -0.22 18.09 21.25
C ILE A 38 0.31 17.74 19.87
N THR A 39 1.63 17.59 19.74
CA THR A 39 2.24 17.29 18.45
C THR A 39 2.35 15.78 18.26
N ALA A 40 2.42 15.32 17.00
CA ALA A 40 2.66 13.91 16.71
C ALA A 40 3.95 13.39 17.39
N LEU A 41 4.94 14.27 17.58
CA LEU A 41 6.18 13.98 18.29
C LEU A 41 5.95 13.71 19.78
N ASP A 42 5.02 14.44 20.43
CA ASP A 42 4.71 14.27 21.86
C ASP A 42 3.96 12.97 22.14
N VAL A 43 3.20 12.46 21.15
CA VAL A 43 2.39 11.24 21.28
C VAL A 43 3.14 10.00 20.82
N LEU A 44 3.86 10.09 19.70
CA LEU A 44 4.51 8.95 19.05
C LEU A 44 6.02 8.86 19.35
N GLY A 45 6.62 9.89 19.96
CA GLY A 45 8.05 9.96 20.23
C GLY A 45 8.91 10.12 18.97
N ARG A 46 10.25 10.18 19.15
CA ARG A 46 11.21 10.03 18.04
C ARG A 46 11.57 8.56 17.88
N ALA A 47 11.23 7.97 16.73
CA ALA A 47 11.67 6.63 16.41
C ALA A 47 13.13 6.64 15.92
N CYS A 48 14.07 6.14 16.73
CA CYS A 48 15.45 5.91 16.32
C CYS A 48 15.56 4.55 15.63
N HIS A 49 15.40 4.54 14.31
CA HIS A 49 15.57 3.34 13.51
C HIS A 49 17.06 3.11 13.27
N ARG A 50 17.78 2.53 14.25
CA ARG A 50 18.97 1.74 13.92
C ARG A 50 18.49 0.37 13.46
N HIS A 51 17.88 0.35 12.28
CA HIS A 51 17.60 -0.90 11.60
C HIS A 51 18.90 -1.32 10.92
N GLN A 52 19.42 -2.51 11.26
CA GLN A 52 20.32 -3.19 10.33
C GLN A 52 19.52 -3.40 9.05
N ASP A 53 20.05 -2.87 7.95
CA ASP A 53 19.41 -3.06 6.66
C ASP A 53 19.79 -4.43 6.08
N TRP A 54 19.15 -4.80 4.98
CA TRP A 54 19.38 -6.10 4.34
C TRP A 54 20.84 -6.29 3.87
N PHE A 55 21.57 -5.20 3.65
CA PHE A 55 22.92 -5.21 3.11
C PHE A 55 23.97 -5.46 4.19
N ASP A 56 23.83 -4.88 5.38
CA ASP A 56 24.82 -4.99 6.47
C ASP A 56 25.29 -6.44 6.76
N ASP A 57 24.38 -7.42 6.74
CA ASP A 57 24.69 -8.84 6.99
C ASP A 57 25.15 -9.60 5.72
N SER A 58 24.97 -9.00 4.55
CA SER A 58 25.06 -9.61 3.22
C SER A 58 26.27 -9.15 2.42
N ASP A 59 26.91 -8.04 2.82
CA ASP A 59 27.95 -7.34 2.06
C ASP A 59 29.10 -8.24 1.62
N ALA A 60 29.64 -9.06 2.52
CA ALA A 60 30.78 -9.92 2.21
C ALA A 60 30.42 -10.95 1.12
N VAL A 61 29.21 -11.51 1.18
CA VAL A 61 28.73 -12.50 0.21
C VAL A 61 28.45 -11.83 -1.14
N ILE A 62 27.80 -10.66 -1.14
CA ILE A 62 27.51 -9.89 -2.37
C ILE A 62 28.82 -9.53 -3.07
N ASN A 63 29.81 -9.03 -2.33
CA ASN A 63 31.11 -8.67 -2.89
C ASN A 63 31.84 -9.88 -3.49
N ALA A 64 31.81 -11.04 -2.84
CA ALA A 64 32.39 -12.26 -3.38
C ALA A 64 31.73 -12.69 -4.71
N LEU A 65 30.39 -12.66 -4.77
CA LEU A 65 29.63 -12.97 -6.00
C LEU A 65 29.94 -12.01 -7.14
N LEU A 66 30.13 -10.72 -6.84
CA LEU A 66 30.52 -9.70 -7.82
C LEU A 66 31.92 -9.95 -8.36
N VAL A 67 32.89 -10.32 -7.52
CA VAL A 67 34.25 -10.65 -7.96
C VAL A 67 34.23 -11.83 -8.94
N GLU A 68 33.53 -12.91 -8.59
CA GLU A 68 33.44 -14.11 -9.43
C GLU A 68 32.75 -13.82 -10.78
N THR A 69 31.63 -13.10 -10.75
CA THR A 69 30.91 -12.75 -11.99
C THR A 69 31.70 -11.80 -12.88
N ASN A 70 32.44 -10.83 -12.31
CA ASN A 70 33.31 -9.95 -13.07
C ASN A 70 34.46 -10.73 -13.74
N GLN A 71 35.04 -11.73 -13.06
CA GLN A 71 36.06 -12.61 -13.65
C GLN A 71 35.50 -13.42 -14.83
N LEU A 72 34.32 -14.02 -14.66
CA LEU A 72 33.66 -14.77 -15.73
C LEU A 72 33.26 -13.87 -16.92
N HIS A 73 32.78 -12.67 -16.63
CA HIS A 73 32.45 -11.67 -17.64
C HIS A 73 33.70 -11.26 -18.42
N LYS A 74 34.80 -10.95 -17.73
CA LYS A 74 36.08 -10.61 -18.35
C LYS A 74 36.59 -11.75 -19.24
N ALA A 75 36.58 -12.99 -18.77
CA ALA A 75 36.99 -14.14 -19.56
C ALA A 75 36.13 -14.35 -20.82
N TYR A 76 34.83 -14.05 -20.74
CA TYR A 76 33.93 -14.08 -21.88
C TYR A 76 34.21 -12.96 -22.90
N VAL A 77 34.46 -11.73 -22.44
CA VAL A 77 34.77 -10.57 -23.29
C VAL A 77 36.15 -10.73 -23.95
N ASP A 78 37.17 -11.10 -23.18
CA ASP A 78 38.54 -11.27 -23.68
C ASP A 78 38.64 -12.41 -24.71
N ARG A 79 37.86 -13.48 -24.50
CA ARG A 79 37.84 -14.64 -25.41
C ARG A 79 36.42 -15.22 -25.53
N PRO A 80 35.64 -14.78 -26.53
CA PRO A 80 34.30 -15.32 -26.78
C PRO A 80 34.38 -16.77 -27.26
N SER A 81 34.17 -17.73 -26.36
CA SER A 81 34.09 -19.16 -26.66
C SER A 81 32.78 -19.75 -26.11
N PRO A 82 32.26 -20.86 -26.68
CA PRO A 82 31.07 -21.53 -26.15
C PRO A 82 31.21 -21.92 -24.66
N ALA A 83 32.41 -22.29 -24.23
CA ALA A 83 32.72 -22.61 -22.84
C ALA A 83 32.61 -21.36 -21.94
N ASN A 84 33.24 -20.24 -22.32
CA ASN A 84 33.20 -19.00 -21.54
C ASN A 84 31.79 -18.39 -21.49
N LYS A 85 31.06 -18.47 -22.61
CA LYS A 85 29.64 -18.07 -22.66
C LYS A 85 28.83 -18.88 -21.65
N THR A 86 28.99 -20.20 -21.66
CA THR A 86 28.30 -21.09 -20.72
C THR A 86 28.67 -20.81 -19.27
N ALA A 87 29.96 -20.60 -18.98
CA ALA A 87 30.44 -20.29 -17.64
C ALA A 87 29.87 -18.97 -17.10
N PHE A 88 29.85 -17.90 -17.91
CA PHE A 88 29.28 -16.61 -17.53
C PHE A 88 27.78 -16.72 -17.20
N TYR A 89 26.97 -17.33 -18.08
CA TYR A 89 25.53 -17.47 -17.81
C TYR A 89 25.24 -18.39 -16.61
N ARG A 90 26.03 -19.46 -16.41
CA ARG A 90 25.90 -20.30 -15.20
C ARG A 90 26.24 -19.52 -13.93
N GLY A 91 27.33 -18.75 -13.93
CA GLY A 91 27.70 -17.89 -12.81
C GLY A 91 26.64 -16.84 -12.52
N HIS A 92 26.11 -16.19 -13.55
CA HIS A 92 25.03 -15.22 -13.40
C HIS A 92 23.77 -15.85 -12.79
N SER A 93 23.37 -17.06 -13.23
CA SER A 93 22.23 -17.78 -12.64
C SER A 93 22.47 -18.14 -11.16
N LEU A 94 23.70 -18.53 -10.79
CA LEU A 94 24.05 -18.82 -9.40
C LEU A 94 23.97 -17.57 -8.52
N VAL A 95 24.42 -16.41 -9.02
CA VAL A 95 24.28 -15.13 -8.32
C VAL A 95 22.82 -14.78 -8.09
N GLN A 96 21.97 -14.92 -9.11
CA GLN A 96 20.54 -14.68 -9.00
C GLN A 96 19.88 -15.60 -7.95
N GLN A 97 20.28 -16.88 -7.92
CA GLN A 97 19.80 -17.82 -6.92
C GLN A 97 20.25 -17.42 -5.51
N ARG A 98 21.54 -17.11 -5.32
CA ARG A 98 22.08 -16.75 -4.00
C ARG A 98 21.50 -15.47 -3.44
N LEU A 99 21.31 -14.44 -4.28
CA LEU A 99 20.61 -13.22 -3.87
C LEU A 99 19.18 -13.53 -3.40
N ARG A 100 18.47 -14.42 -4.10
CA ARG A 100 17.11 -14.81 -3.72
C ARG A 100 17.09 -15.55 -2.38
N GLU A 101 17.96 -16.53 -2.18
CA GLU A 101 18.07 -17.25 -0.91
C GLU A 101 18.39 -16.30 0.26
N MET A 102 19.27 -15.32 0.03
CA MET A 102 19.60 -14.30 1.03
C MET A 102 18.41 -13.38 1.33
N GLN A 103 17.67 -12.94 0.31
CA GLN A 103 16.44 -12.15 0.49
C GLN A 103 15.39 -12.94 1.26
N ASP A 104 15.18 -14.21 0.91
CA ASP A 104 14.21 -15.08 1.57
C ASP A 104 14.59 -15.33 3.03
N ALA A 105 15.88 -15.54 3.31
CA ALA A 105 16.40 -15.69 4.68
C ALA A 105 16.19 -14.39 5.49
N TRP A 106 16.45 -13.22 4.89
CA TRP A 106 16.22 -11.94 5.54
C TRP A 106 14.72 -11.70 5.80
N MET A 107 13.85 -11.93 4.82
CA MET A 107 12.40 -11.84 5.00
C MET A 107 11.90 -12.78 6.09
N THR A 108 12.41 -14.00 6.15
CA THR A 108 12.06 -14.98 7.19
C THR A 108 12.45 -14.46 8.59
N ARG A 109 13.64 -13.86 8.74
CA ARG A 109 14.10 -13.25 9.99
C ARG A 109 13.31 -12.00 10.36
N LEU A 110 12.93 -11.19 9.38
CA LEU A 110 12.13 -9.99 9.60
C LEU A 110 10.71 -10.35 10.06
N ALA A 111 10.10 -11.35 9.42
CA ALA A 111 8.79 -11.86 9.77
C ALA A 111 8.74 -12.45 11.19
N SER A 112 9.83 -13.07 11.67
CA SER A 112 9.91 -13.59 13.04
C SER A 112 10.22 -12.53 14.11
N LYS A 113 10.82 -11.38 13.73
CA LYS A 113 11.09 -10.28 14.65
C LYS A 113 9.84 -9.47 15.00
N SER A 114 8.88 -9.35 14.08
CA SER A 114 7.61 -8.65 14.32
C SER A 114 6.78 -9.43 15.33
N LYS A 115 6.95 -9.12 16.61
CA LYS A 115 6.17 -9.76 17.69
C LYS A 115 4.74 -9.23 17.63
N GLU A 116 3.77 -10.11 17.87
CA GLU A 116 2.35 -9.73 17.99
C GLU A 116 2.15 -8.60 19.03
N GLU A 117 2.99 -8.57 20.07
CA GLU A 117 3.04 -7.52 21.09
C GLU A 117 3.42 -6.14 20.54
N GLU A 118 4.36 -6.06 19.59
CA GLU A 118 4.75 -4.78 18.95
C GLU A 118 3.64 -4.26 18.03
N VAL A 119 3.00 -5.15 17.27
CA VAL A 119 1.84 -4.82 16.43
C VAL A 119 0.68 -4.32 17.29
N LYS A 120 0.43 -4.98 18.43
CA LYS A 120 -0.60 -4.57 19.39
C LYS A 120 -0.29 -3.21 20.01
N THR A 121 0.95 -3.01 20.47
CA THR A 121 1.40 -1.73 21.04
C THR A 121 1.30 -0.59 20.02
N SER A 122 1.70 -0.83 18.78
CA SER A 122 1.57 0.14 17.68
C SER A 122 0.09 0.50 17.42
N MET A 123 -0.80 -0.49 17.43
CA MET A 123 -2.23 -0.27 17.24
C MET A 123 -2.85 0.56 18.38
N ASP A 124 -2.43 0.33 19.63
CA ASP A 124 -2.89 1.10 20.79
C ASP A 124 -2.40 2.55 20.73
N LEU A 125 -1.14 2.78 20.32
CA LEU A 125 -0.60 4.12 20.08
C LEU A 125 -1.32 4.85 18.95
N PHE A 126 -1.66 4.14 17.87
CA PHE A 126 -2.45 4.68 16.77
C PHE A 126 -3.85 5.12 17.24
N ALA A 127 -4.51 4.31 18.08
CA ALA A 127 -5.80 4.66 18.67
C ALA A 127 -5.73 5.94 19.50
N ALA A 128 -4.74 6.01 20.41
CA ALA A 128 -4.51 7.18 21.26
C ALA A 128 -4.22 8.44 20.44
N ALA A 129 -3.44 8.31 19.36
CA ALA A 129 -3.18 9.42 18.44
C ALA A 129 -4.48 9.88 17.76
N CYS A 130 -5.30 8.96 17.23
CA CYS A 130 -6.59 9.30 16.63
C CYS A 130 -7.49 10.07 17.61
N ASP A 131 -7.60 9.62 18.87
CA ASP A 131 -8.39 10.32 19.90
C ASP A 131 -7.85 11.74 20.16
N ASN A 132 -6.53 11.89 20.24
CA ASN A 132 -5.89 13.21 20.39
C ASN A 132 -6.16 14.15 19.21
N PHE A 133 -6.31 13.61 18.00
CA PHE A 133 -6.71 14.37 16.81
C PHE A 133 -8.23 14.52 16.64
N GLY A 134 -9.04 14.01 17.58
CA GLY A 134 -10.50 14.02 17.48
C GLY A 134 -11.06 13.10 16.39
N LEU A 135 -10.27 12.12 15.93
CA LEU A 135 -10.66 11.12 14.95
C LEU A 135 -11.21 9.88 15.67
N ARG A 136 -12.42 9.45 15.28
CA ARG A 136 -13.03 8.24 15.83
C ARG A 136 -12.86 7.07 14.86
N ILE A 137 -12.16 6.03 15.30
CA ILE A 137 -11.97 4.80 14.54
C ILE A 137 -13.27 3.99 14.53
N ASN A 138 -13.70 3.54 13.35
CA ASN A 138 -14.89 2.70 13.21
C ASN A 138 -14.52 1.21 13.33
N THR A 139 -14.56 0.70 14.55
CA THR A 139 -14.22 -0.70 14.86
C THR A 139 -15.10 -1.73 14.16
N GLY A 140 -16.34 -1.39 13.79
CA GLY A 140 -17.24 -2.29 13.05
C GLY A 140 -16.86 -2.44 11.57
N LYS A 141 -16.14 -1.47 11.01
CA LYS A 141 -15.61 -1.52 9.63
C LYS A 141 -14.14 -1.97 9.58
N THR A 142 -13.42 -1.85 10.68
CA THR A 142 -12.02 -2.28 10.76
C THR A 142 -11.92 -3.81 10.81
N GLY A 143 -11.35 -4.40 9.77
CA GLY A 143 -10.94 -5.80 9.75
C GLY A 143 -9.48 -5.95 10.16
N LEU A 144 -9.18 -7.03 10.88
CA LEU A 144 -7.81 -7.46 11.14
C LEU A 144 -7.45 -8.54 10.14
N MET A 145 -6.31 -8.37 9.48
CA MET A 145 -5.75 -9.36 8.58
C MET A 145 -4.35 -9.70 9.08
N HIS A 146 -4.15 -10.96 9.46
CA HIS A 146 -2.86 -11.47 9.90
C HIS A 146 -2.26 -12.32 8.79
N GLN A 147 -1.05 -11.97 8.34
CA GLN A 147 -0.30 -12.76 7.37
C GLN A 147 0.72 -13.60 8.12
N PRO A 148 0.51 -14.92 8.22
CA PRO A 148 1.44 -15.77 8.92
C PRO A 148 2.68 -16.03 8.04
N PRO A 149 3.84 -16.37 8.61
CA PRO A 149 5.04 -16.67 7.82
C PRO A 149 4.79 -17.78 6.78
N PRO A 150 5.56 -17.81 5.67
CA PRO A 150 5.39 -18.83 4.65
C PRO A 150 5.38 -20.25 5.23
N ASN A 151 4.48 -21.11 4.77
CA ASN A 151 4.31 -22.51 5.19
C ASN A 151 3.87 -22.73 6.65
N THR A 152 3.32 -21.71 7.30
CA THR A 152 2.73 -21.87 8.64
C THR A 152 1.21 -22.01 8.57
N ILE A 153 0.64 -22.76 9.53
CA ILE A 153 -0.82 -22.90 9.63
C ILE A 153 -1.40 -21.56 10.05
N TYR A 154 -2.35 -21.04 9.27
CA TYR A 154 -3.05 -19.81 9.59
C TYR A 154 -3.72 -19.92 10.96
N THR A 155 -3.22 -19.12 11.90
CA THR A 155 -3.81 -18.97 13.22
C THR A 155 -4.49 -17.60 13.24
N SER A 156 -5.78 -17.59 13.59
CA SER A 156 -6.55 -16.34 13.66
C SER A 156 -5.98 -15.47 14.79
N ALA A 157 -5.43 -14.32 14.43
CA ALA A 157 -4.92 -13.36 15.41
C ALA A 157 -6.06 -12.81 16.28
N HIS A 158 -5.78 -12.58 17.56
CA HIS A 158 -6.78 -12.13 18.53
C HIS A 158 -6.41 -10.76 19.08
N ILE A 159 -6.46 -9.76 18.20
CA ILE A 159 -6.19 -8.37 18.59
C ILE A 159 -7.47 -7.70 19.05
N ASN A 160 -7.47 -7.28 20.31
CA ASN A 160 -8.48 -6.40 20.89
C ASN A 160 -8.09 -4.94 20.64
N PHE A 161 -9.06 -4.14 20.23
CA PHE A 161 -8.94 -2.71 19.95
C PHE A 161 -10.01 -1.94 20.73
N ASN A 162 -9.62 -1.01 21.61
CA ASN A 162 -10.54 -0.31 22.53
C ASN A 162 -11.50 -1.25 23.29
N GLY A 163 -10.98 -2.39 23.76
CA GLY A 163 -11.77 -3.43 24.43
C GLY A 163 -12.71 -4.24 23.52
N THR A 164 -12.79 -3.92 22.23
CA THR A 164 -13.59 -4.65 21.24
C THR A 164 -12.69 -5.56 20.40
N LYS A 165 -13.04 -6.84 20.26
CA LYS A 165 -12.29 -7.77 19.41
C LYS A 165 -12.48 -7.41 17.93
N LEU A 166 -11.40 -7.17 17.20
CA LEU A 166 -11.49 -6.91 15.76
C LEU A 166 -11.86 -8.20 15.01
N LYS A 167 -12.62 -8.05 13.93
CA LYS A 167 -13.00 -9.18 13.07
C LYS A 167 -11.79 -9.61 12.25
N SER A 168 -11.40 -10.87 12.34
CA SER A 168 -10.41 -11.47 11.42
C SER A 168 -11.02 -11.56 10.02
N VAL A 169 -10.28 -11.14 9.01
CA VAL A 169 -10.70 -11.17 7.61
C VAL A 169 -9.61 -11.83 6.77
N ASP A 170 -10.01 -12.79 5.92
CA ASP A 170 -9.09 -13.54 5.08
C ASP A 170 -8.71 -12.78 3.81
N THR A 171 -9.59 -11.90 3.34
CA THR A 171 -9.39 -11.10 2.12
C THR A 171 -9.71 -9.63 2.38
N PHE A 172 -8.73 -8.75 2.17
CA PHE A 172 -8.88 -7.31 2.38
C PHE A 172 -8.75 -6.56 1.05
N MET A 173 -9.81 -5.83 0.68
CA MET A 173 -9.77 -4.99 -0.51
C MET A 173 -9.23 -3.61 -0.15
N TYR A 174 -8.01 -3.31 -0.58
CA TYR A 174 -7.35 -2.03 -0.31
C TYR A 174 -7.03 -1.31 -1.62
N LEU A 175 -7.59 -0.12 -1.81
CA LEU A 175 -7.35 0.73 -2.98
C LEU A 175 -7.50 0.02 -4.34
N GLY A 176 -8.40 -0.98 -4.40
CA GLY A 176 -8.65 -1.77 -5.61
C GLY A 176 -7.73 -2.97 -5.82
N SER A 177 -6.79 -3.23 -4.91
CA SER A 177 -6.06 -4.49 -4.78
C SER A 177 -6.75 -5.44 -3.81
N ASN A 178 -6.63 -6.73 -4.08
CA ASN A 178 -7.20 -7.79 -3.25
C ASN A 178 -6.08 -8.47 -2.47
N LEU A 179 -5.93 -8.14 -1.19
CA LEU A 179 -4.88 -8.71 -0.34
C LEU A 179 -5.43 -9.97 0.35
N SER A 180 -4.70 -11.08 0.29
CA SER A 180 -5.09 -12.36 0.89
C SER A 180 -4.19 -12.77 2.06
N CYS A 181 -4.77 -13.42 3.08
CA CYS A 181 -4.08 -13.78 4.32
C CYS A 181 -3.06 -14.89 4.11
N ASN A 182 -3.24 -15.68 3.05
CA ASN A 182 -2.34 -16.78 2.70
C ASN A 182 -1.10 -16.31 1.91
N THR A 183 -0.90 -15.00 1.72
CA THR A 183 0.20 -14.37 0.97
C THR A 183 0.32 -14.80 -0.51
N LYS A 184 -0.64 -15.59 -1.02
CA LYS A 184 -0.66 -16.00 -2.42
C LYS A 184 -1.19 -14.88 -3.28
N VAL A 185 -0.50 -14.64 -4.39
CA VAL A 185 -0.85 -13.58 -5.36
C VAL A 185 -1.93 -14.05 -6.36
N ASP A 186 -2.25 -15.34 -6.38
CA ASP A 186 -3.16 -15.96 -7.36
C ASP A 186 -4.54 -15.29 -7.38
N ASP A 187 -5.11 -15.02 -6.21
CA ASP A 187 -6.42 -14.37 -6.08
C ASP A 187 -6.41 -12.93 -6.63
N GLU A 188 -5.31 -12.21 -6.42
CA GLU A 188 -5.13 -10.87 -6.97
C GLU A 188 -4.95 -10.90 -8.49
N ILE A 189 -4.13 -11.84 -8.99
CA ILE A 189 -3.90 -12.02 -10.43
C ILE A 189 -5.22 -12.34 -11.12
N ALA A 190 -5.99 -13.30 -10.60
CA ALA A 190 -7.29 -13.67 -11.14
C ALA A 190 -8.24 -12.46 -11.16
N HIS A 191 -8.30 -11.69 -10.06
CA HIS A 191 -9.11 -10.48 -9.99
C HIS A 191 -8.71 -9.44 -11.05
N ARG A 192 -7.40 -9.18 -11.21
CA ARG A 192 -6.88 -8.24 -12.22
C ARG A 192 -7.15 -8.73 -13.64
N MET A 193 -7.01 -10.02 -13.92
CA MET A 193 -7.33 -10.61 -15.22
C MET A 193 -8.81 -10.44 -15.57
N VAL A 194 -9.72 -10.72 -14.62
CA VAL A 194 -11.17 -10.51 -14.82
C VAL A 194 -11.47 -9.05 -15.11
N LYS A 195 -10.91 -8.11 -14.33
CA LYS A 195 -11.12 -6.67 -14.51
C LYS A 195 -10.57 -6.15 -15.84
N ALA A 196 -9.40 -6.63 -16.25
CA ALA A 196 -8.81 -6.32 -17.55
C ALA A 196 -9.68 -6.85 -18.69
N GLY A 197 -10.19 -8.09 -18.59
CA GLY A 197 -11.10 -8.67 -19.57
C GLY A 197 -12.42 -7.91 -19.70
N GLN A 198 -13.01 -7.50 -18.58
CA GLN A 198 -14.22 -6.66 -18.57
C GLN A 198 -13.98 -5.30 -19.25
N ASN A 199 -12.87 -4.64 -18.95
CA ASN A 199 -12.51 -3.37 -19.58
C ASN A 199 -12.26 -3.53 -21.08
N PHE A 200 -11.58 -4.61 -21.48
CA PHE A 200 -11.35 -4.95 -22.88
C PHE A 200 -12.67 -5.16 -23.64
N GLY A 201 -13.61 -5.93 -23.09
CA GLY A 201 -14.93 -6.13 -23.70
C GLY A 201 -15.72 -4.82 -23.84
N ARG A 202 -15.67 -3.93 -22.84
CA ARG A 202 -16.28 -2.59 -22.93
C ARG A 202 -15.65 -1.75 -24.03
N MET A 203 -14.33 -1.78 -24.16
CA MET A 203 -13.62 -1.07 -25.23
C MET A 203 -13.93 -1.66 -26.60
N GLN A 204 -14.06 -2.99 -26.71
CA GLN A 204 -14.37 -3.66 -27.97
C GLN A 204 -15.71 -3.19 -28.57
N ASN A 205 -16.72 -3.02 -27.72
CA ASN A 205 -18.03 -2.50 -28.12
C ASN A 205 -17.98 -1.04 -28.60
N VAL A 206 -17.03 -0.24 -28.11
CA VAL A 206 -16.90 1.17 -28.50
C VAL A 206 -16.01 1.34 -29.73
N VAL A 207 -14.91 0.59 -29.81
CA VAL A 207 -13.85 0.78 -30.81
C VAL A 207 -14.06 -0.06 -32.06
N TYR A 208 -14.41 -1.34 -31.91
CA TYR A 208 -14.46 -2.28 -33.03
C TYR A 208 -15.89 -2.51 -33.55
N ASN A 209 -16.88 -2.56 -32.66
CA ASN A 209 -18.25 -2.89 -33.04
C ASN A 209 -19.09 -1.68 -33.53
N ARG A 210 -18.54 -0.45 -33.52
CA ARG A 210 -19.21 0.74 -34.08
C ARG A 210 -19.08 0.88 -35.60
N HIS A 211 -18.23 0.10 -36.25
CA HIS A 211 -18.00 0.15 -37.70
C HIS A 211 -18.73 -0.95 -38.49
N VAL A 212 -19.65 -1.69 -37.85
CA VAL A 212 -20.44 -2.77 -38.48
C VAL A 212 -21.94 -2.45 -38.47
N LEU A 213 -22.29 -1.20 -38.80
CA LEU A 213 -23.64 -0.80 -39.22
C LEU A 213 -23.53 0.13 -40.42
#